data_AF-A0A6N9AXL5-F1
#
_entry.id   AF-A0A6N9AXL5-F1
#
_cell.length_a   1.000
_cell.length_b   1.000
_cell.length_c   1.000
_cell.angle_alpha   90.00
_cell.angle_beta   90.00
_cell.angle_gamma   90.00
#
_symmetry.space_group_name_H-M   'P 1'
#
loop_
_entity.id
_entity.type
_entity.pdbx_description
1 polymer ?
#
loop_
_entity_poly.entity_id
_entity_poly.type
_entity_poly.pdbx_seq_one_letter_code
_entity_poly.pdbx_strand_id
1 'polypeptide(L)' 'MSDEKTDRRQDETFDQATIERRLAEELPHWYYENGWIRRKYRTMGWKGTLMVINAVGH' A
#
# COMPACT_ATOMS: atom_id res chain seq x y z
N MET A 1 17.07 -9.41 34.77
CA MET A 1 17.16 -8.05 34.18
C MET A 1 17.78 -8.18 32.81
N SER A 2 16.94 -8.45 31.82
CA SER A 2 17.21 -8.26 30.38
C SER A 2 15.83 -8.13 29.76
N ASP A 3 15.31 -6.91 29.70
CA ASP A 3 14.09 -6.59 28.99
C ASP A 3 14.31 -6.91 27.50
N GLU A 4 13.69 -8.00 27.05
CA GLU A 4 13.57 -8.37 25.65
C GLU A 4 12.81 -7.25 24.93
N LYS A 5 13.47 -6.60 23.97
CA LYS A 5 12.89 -5.54 23.15
C LYS A 5 11.75 -6.12 22.30
N THR A 6 10.53 -6.08 22.83
CA THR A 6 9.32 -6.22 22.02
C THR A 6 9.28 -5.05 21.04
N ASP A 7 9.60 -5.38 19.80
CA ASP A 7 9.43 -4.63 18.56
C ASP A 7 7.96 -4.16 18.39
N ARG A 8 7.53 -3.18 19.16
CA ARG A 8 6.31 -2.40 18.87
C ARG A 8 6.66 -1.40 17.78
N ARG A 9 6.81 -1.88 16.54
CA ARG A 9 6.87 -1.01 15.35
C ARG A 9 5.51 -0.34 15.18
N GLN A 10 5.35 0.78 15.87
CA GLN A 10 4.50 1.93 15.55
C GLN A 10 3.22 1.58 14.78
N ASP A 11 2.17 1.20 15.51
CA ASP A 11 0.78 1.40 15.06
C ASP A 11 0.42 2.90 15.11
N GLU A 12 1.32 3.76 14.62
CA GLU A 12 1.05 5.18 14.48
C GLU A 12 0.20 5.37 13.23
N THR A 13 -1.04 5.80 13.44
CA THR A 13 -1.89 6.24 12.34
C THR A 13 -1.22 7.42 11.65
N PHE A 14 -0.80 7.24 10.40
CA PHE A 14 -0.25 8.32 9.60
C PHE A 14 -1.33 9.36 9.29
N ASP A 15 -1.00 10.64 9.50
CA ASP A 15 -1.80 11.74 8.98
C ASP A 15 -1.82 11.73 7.45
N GLN A 16 -2.90 12.25 6.85
CA GLN A 16 -3.10 12.23 5.40
C GLN A 16 -1.91 12.84 4.62
N ALA A 17 -1.36 13.97 5.09
CA ALA A 17 -0.20 14.61 4.47
C ALA A 17 1.05 13.70 4.49
N THR A 18 1.22 12.93 5.57
CA THR A 18 2.33 11.97 5.70
C THR A 18 2.14 10.78 4.75
N ILE A 19 0.90 10.29 4.62
CA ILE A 19 0.54 9.23 3.67
C ILE A 19 0.86 9.69 2.24
N GLU A 20 0.36 10.87 1.83
CA GLU A 20 0.54 11.37 0.47
C GLU A 20 2.02 11.56 0.11
N ARG A 21 2.83 12.14 1.02
CA ARG A 21 4.27 12.28 0.82
C ARG A 21 4.96 10.93 0.62
N ARG A 22 4.67 9.96 1.50
CA ARG A 22 5.29 8.64 1.44
C ARG A 22 4.87 7.87 0.19
N LEU A 23 3.59 7.98 -0.21
CA LEU A 23 3.11 7.40 -1.46
C LEU A 23 3.82 8.03 -2.67
N ALA A 24 4.04 9.34 -2.68
CA ALA A 24 4.79 9.98 -3.76
C ALA A 24 6.25 9.52 -3.85
N GLU A 25 6.90 9.27 -2.72
CA GLU A 25 8.31 8.83 -2.64
C GLU A 25 8.49 7.34 -2.96
N GLU A 26 7.69 6.47 -2.35
CA GLU A 26 7.87 5.01 -2.40
C GLU A 26 6.99 4.32 -3.45
N LEU A 27 5.82 4.90 -3.76
CA LEU A 27 4.73 4.26 -4.50
C LEU A 27 4.02 5.22 -5.49
N PRO A 28 4.72 5.76 -6.50
CA PRO A 28 4.31 6.94 -7.28
C PRO A 28 2.99 6.82 -8.08
N HIS A 29 2.41 5.63 -8.17
CA HIS A 29 1.12 5.39 -8.86
C HIS A 29 -0.04 5.10 -7.90
N TRP A 30 0.25 5.15 -6.60
CA TRP A 30 -0.72 4.94 -5.55
C TRP A 30 -1.15 6.29 -4.98
N TYR A 31 -2.41 6.38 -4.59
CA TYR A 31 -2.99 7.59 -4.00
C TYR A 31 -3.90 7.20 -2.84
N TYR A 32 -4.01 8.08 -1.86
CA TYR A 32 -4.90 7.92 -0.72
C TYR A 32 -6.21 8.65 -0.98
N GLU A 33 -7.34 7.97 -0.79
CA GLU A 33 -8.67 8.52 -1.02
C GLU A 33 -9.67 7.87 -0.06
N ASN A 34 -10.37 8.68 0.74
CA ASN A 34 -11.46 8.25 1.63
C ASN A 34 -11.10 7.08 2.58
N GLY A 35 -9.89 7.04 3.12
CA GLY A 35 -9.45 5.94 3.99
C GLY A 35 -8.78 4.77 3.26
N TRP A 36 -8.69 4.82 1.93
CA TRP A 36 -8.17 3.73 1.10
C TRP A 36 -6.94 4.15 0.31
N ILE A 37 -5.94 3.29 0.23
CA ILE A 37 -4.85 3.45 -0.75
C ILE A 37 -5.25 2.73 -2.04
N ARG A 38 -5.23 3.43 -3.16
CA ARG A 38 -5.75 2.97 -4.45
C ARG A 38 -4.71 3.13 -5.55
N ARG A 39 -4.76 2.24 -6.54
CA ARG A 39 -3.97 2.33 -7.79
C ARG A 39 -4.77 1.81 -8.96
N LYS A 40 -4.67 2.48 -10.11
CA LYS A 40 -5.28 2.03 -11.37
C LYS A 40 -4.27 1.27 -12.21
N TYR A 41 -4.55 0.02 -12.51
CA TYR A 41 -3.78 -0.78 -13.47
C TYR A 41 -4.49 -0.78 -14.83
N ARG A 42 -3.73 -0.57 -15.90
CA ARG A 42 -4.21 -0.75 -17.28
C ARG A 42 -3.49 -1.95 -17.89
N THR A 43 -4.24 -2.97 -18.26
CA THR A 43 -3.75 -4.20 -18.87
C THR A 43 -4.11 -4.23 -20.35
N MET A 44 -3.37 -5.01 -21.14
CA MET A 44 -3.57 -5.16 -22.59
C MET A 44 -4.71 -6.15 -22.91
N GLY A 45 -5.86 -5.97 -22.27
CA GLY A 45 -7.07 -6.79 -22.48
C GLY A 45 -7.37 -7.80 -21.36
N TRP A 46 -8.46 -8.56 -21.55
CA TRP A 46 -9.10 -9.39 -20.52
C TRP A 46 -8.18 -10.45 -19.90
N LYS A 47 -7.40 -11.17 -20.72
CA LYS A 47 -6.45 -12.18 -20.24
C LYS A 47 -5.41 -11.59 -19.28
N GLY A 48 -4.89 -10.41 -19.60
CA GLY A 48 -3.93 -9.70 -18.75
C GLY A 48 -4.55 -9.27 -17.42
N THR A 49 -5.80 -8.81 -17.44
CA THR A 49 -6.55 -8.49 -16.21
C THR A 49 -6.70 -9.70 -15.29
N LEU A 50 -7.08 -10.87 -15.83
CA LEU A 50 -7.23 -12.09 -15.03
C LEU A 50 -5.91 -12.54 -14.38
N MET A 51 -4.78 -12.42 -15.09
CA MET A 51 -3.48 -12.76 -14.52
C MET A 51 -3.11 -11.88 -13.32
N VAL A 52 -3.35 -10.57 -13.41
CA VAL A 52 -3.08 -9.63 -12.32
C VAL A 52 -3.96 -9.93 -11.11
N ILE A 53 -5.25 -10.20 -11.32
CA ILE A 53 -6.18 -10.55 -10.24
C ILE A 53 -5.75 -11.84 -9.54
N ASN A 54 -5.40 -12.88 -10.30
CA ASN A 54 -4.95 -14.15 -9.73
C ASN A 54 -3.67 -13.99 -8.89
N ALA A 55 -2.74 -13.12 -9.30
CA ALA A 55 -1.51 -12.88 -8.56
C ALA A 55 -1.71 -12.14 -7.23
N VAL A 56 -2.80 -11.37 -7.09
CA VAL A 56 -3.15 -10.67 -5.83
C VAL A 56 -4.01 -11.55 -4.91
N GLY A 57 -4.80 -12.45 -5.49
CA GLY A 57 -5.74 -13.29 -4.75
C GLY A 57 -5.15 -14.55 -4.10
N HIS A 58 -3.95 -14.96 -4.51
CA HIS A 58 -3.21 -16.10 -3.93
C HIS A 58 -2.21 -15.59 -2.88
#